data_AF-A0A7W7DFY0-F1
#
_entry.id   AF-A0A7W7DFY0-F1
#
_cell.length_a   1.000
_cell.length_b   1.000
_cell.length_c   1.000
_cell.angle_alpha   90.00
_cell.angle_beta   90.00
_cell.angle_gamma   90.00
#
_symmetry.space_group_name_H-M   'P 1'
#
loop_
_entity.id
_entity.type
_entity.pdbx_description
1 polymer ?
#
loop_
_entity_poly.entity_id
_entity_poly.type
_entity_poly.pdbx_seq_one_letter_code
_entity_poly.pdbx_strand_id
1 'polypeptide(L)'
;MSARRHARPAVKVGAHIRFRGTKWQVVALSGQDIHLVGPDGGGQAVLAGHLFADPGFTVVGADAPQAAPQWGLFETAPCRGA
;
A
#
# COMPACT_ATOMS: atom_id res chain seq x y z
N MET A 1 20.08 -19.99 -8.29
CA MET A 1 19.30 -18.73 -8.24
C MET A 1 18.36 -18.83 -7.06
N SER A 2 18.69 -18.16 -5.94
CA SER A 2 17.88 -18.23 -4.73
C SER A 2 16.59 -17.43 -4.96
N ALA A 3 15.44 -18.11 -4.94
CA ALA A 3 14.15 -17.45 -5.01
C ALA A 3 14.11 -16.39 -3.90
N ARG A 4 13.91 -15.11 -4.26
CA ARG A 4 13.66 -14.07 -3.27
C ARG A 4 12.45 -14.54 -2.47
N ARG A 5 12.68 -14.90 -1.19
CA ARG A 5 11.61 -15.16 -0.21
C ARG A 5 10.49 -14.15 -0.46
N HIS A 6 9.26 -14.63 -0.59
CA HIS A 6 8.02 -13.88 -0.79
C HIS A 6 7.94 -12.62 0.09
N ALA A 7 8.61 -11.55 -0.33
CA ALA A 7 8.65 -10.31 0.41
C ALA A 7 7.32 -9.64 0.14
N ARG A 8 6.56 -9.39 1.22
CA ARG A 8 5.30 -8.66 1.10
C ARG A 8 5.58 -7.31 0.43
N PRO A 9 4.75 -6.89 -0.53
CA PRO A 9 4.79 -5.54 -1.09
C PRO A 9 4.83 -4.51 0.03
N ALA A 10 5.79 -3.58 -0.01
CA ALA A 10 5.96 -2.58 1.03
C ALA A 10 6.29 -1.21 0.42
N VAL A 11 5.70 -0.16 1.00
CA VAL A 11 6.07 1.23 0.70
C VAL A 11 7.36 1.56 1.41
N LYS A 12 8.39 1.91 0.64
CA LYS A 12 9.72 2.29 1.12
C LYS A 12 10.32 3.33 0.18
N VAL A 13 11.31 4.09 0.65
CA VAL A 13 12.06 5.00 -0.22
C VAL A 13 12.65 4.24 -1.41
N GLY A 14 12.50 4.80 -2.61
CA GLY A 14 12.87 4.19 -3.89
C GLY A 14 11.82 3.23 -4.46
N ALA A 15 10.77 2.88 -3.72
CA ALA A 15 9.65 2.11 -4.28
C ALA A 15 8.86 2.96 -5.27
N HIS A 16 8.28 2.29 -6.26
CA HIS A 16 7.30 2.90 -7.14
C HIS A 16 5.91 2.46 -6.73
N ILE A 17 4.96 3.38 -6.78
CA ILE A 17 3.55 3.12 -6.47
C ILE A 17 2.68 3.66 -7.60
N ARG A 18 1.46 3.15 -7.72
CA ARG A 18 0.38 3.79 -8.46
C ARG A 18 -0.55 4.44 -7.44
N PHE A 19 -0.95 5.68 -7.69
CA PHE A 19 -1.86 6.43 -6.83
C PHE A 19 -2.62 7.43 -7.70
N ARG A 20 -3.96 7.42 -7.62
CA ARG A 20 -4.84 8.23 -8.49
C ARG A 20 -4.54 8.08 -9.99
N GLY A 21 -4.19 6.86 -10.41
CA GLY A 21 -3.88 6.54 -11.81
C GLY A 21 -2.46 6.91 -12.28
N THR A 22 -1.68 7.63 -11.48
CA THR A 22 -0.32 8.06 -11.82
C THR A 22 0.73 7.18 -11.14
N LYS A 23 1.86 6.94 -11.83
CA LYS A 23 3.02 6.27 -11.24
C LYS A 23 3.89 7.30 -10.51
N TRP A 24 4.18 7.03 -9.25
CA TRP A 24 5.01 7.87 -8.39
C TRP A 24 6.21 7.07 -7.87
N GLN A 25 7.30 7.76 -7.58
CA GLN A 25 8.40 7.22 -6.79
C GLN A 25 8.35 7.80 -5.38
N VAL A 26 8.52 6.94 -4.38
CA VAL A 26 8.63 7.37 -2.97
C VAL A 26 10.04 7.90 -2.73
N VAL A 27 10.15 9.16 -2.33
CA VAL A 27 11.43 9.84 -2.13
C VAL A 27 11.75 10.07 -0.66
N ALA A 28 10.74 10.16 0.20
CA ALA A 28 10.92 10.23 1.65
C ALA A 28 9.70 9.70 2.41
N LEU A 29 9.91 9.27 3.66
CA LEU A 29 8.89 8.94 4.64
C LEU A 29 9.17 9.80 5.87
N SER A 30 8.17 10.57 6.32
CA SER A 30 8.32 11.47 7.46
C SER A 30 7.09 11.36 8.35
N GLY A 31 7.21 10.67 9.48
CA GLY A 31 6.06 10.36 10.33
C GLY A 31 4.98 9.58 9.57
N GLN A 32 3.82 10.20 9.36
CA GLN A 32 2.70 9.63 8.60
C GLN A 32 2.67 10.10 7.14
N ASP A 33 3.56 11.02 6.74
CA ASP A 33 3.61 11.54 5.38
C ASP A 33 4.53 10.73 4.48
N ILE A 34 4.05 10.50 3.26
CA ILE A 34 4.77 9.83 2.18
C ILE A 34 5.03 10.89 1.11
N HIS A 35 6.31 11.18 0.88
CA HIS A 35 6.72 12.14 -0.14
C HIS A 35 6.93 11.41 -1.46
N LEU A 36 6.29 11.92 -2.51
CA LEU A 36 6.21 11.34 -3.83
C LEU A 36 6.80 12.29 -4.86
N VAL A 37 7.47 11.75 -5.88
CA VAL A 37 7.82 12.45 -7.12
C VAL A 37 7.16 11.77 -8.31
N GLY A 38 6.54 12.57 -9.17
CA GLY A 38 5.84 12.13 -10.37
C GLY A 38 6.76 12.03 -11.59
N PRO A 39 6.24 11.56 -12.73
CA PRO A 39 7.02 11.39 -13.96
C PRO A 39 7.59 12.71 -14.48
N ASP A 40 6.87 13.81 -14.26
CA ASP A 40 7.29 15.16 -14.69
C ASP A 40 8.18 15.87 -13.67
N GLY A 41 8.63 15.16 -12.62
CA GLY A 41 9.45 15.72 -11.54
C GLY A 41 8.67 16.50 -10.47
N GLY A 42 7.35 16.68 -10.65
CA GLY A 42 6.49 17.31 -9.65
C GLY A 42 6.36 16.48 -8.37
N GLY A 43 6.40 17.13 -7.21
CA GLY A 43 6.34 16.49 -5.90
C GLY A 43 5.02 16.67 -5.16
N GLN A 44 4.65 15.72 -4.30
CA GLN A 44 3.57 15.89 -3.31
C GLN A 44 3.83 15.09 -2.03
N ALA A 45 3.27 15.53 -0.91
CA ALA A 45 3.22 14.77 0.33
C ALA A 45 1.80 14.26 0.55
N VAL A 46 1.67 12.97 0.91
CA VAL A 46 0.38 12.32 1.12
C VAL A 46 0.41 11.55 2.44
N LEU A 47 -0.62 11.73 3.26
CA LEU A 47 -0.81 10.94 4.47
C LEU A 47 -0.95 9.45 4.13
N ALA A 48 -0.24 8.59 4.86
CA ALA A 48 -0.22 7.14 4.65
C ALA A 48 -1.61 6.52 4.69
N GLY A 49 -2.45 6.93 5.65
CA GLY A 49 -3.83 6.43 5.75
C GLY A 49 -4.68 6.77 4.51
N HIS A 50 -4.53 7.97 3.96
CA HIS A 50 -5.22 8.38 2.74
C HIS A 50 -4.68 7.65 1.51
N LEU A 51 -3.35 7.44 1.43
CA LEU A 51 -2.74 6.67 0.35
C LEU A 51 -3.25 5.22 0.34
N PHE A 52 -3.30 4.56 1.50
CA PHE A 52 -3.69 3.15 1.61
C PHE A 52 -5.20 2.92 1.44
N ALA A 53 -6.03 3.93 1.68
CA ALA A 53 -7.46 3.86 1.45
C ALA A 53 -7.85 4.06 -0.03
N ASP A 54 -6.92 4.52 -0.89
CA ASP A 54 -7.19 4.71 -2.31
C ASP A 54 -7.32 3.35 -3.03
N PRO A 55 -8.44 3.05 -3.70
CA PRO A 55 -8.63 1.77 -4.37
C PRO A 55 -7.70 1.60 -5.59
N GLY A 56 -7.15 2.70 -6.11
CA GLY A 56 -6.15 2.70 -7.18
C GLY A 56 -4.71 2.53 -6.68
N PHE A 57 -4.52 2.42 -5.36
CA PHE A 57 -3.20 2.26 -4.77
C PHE A 57 -2.63 0.86 -5.02
N THR A 58 -1.41 0.81 -5.56
CA THR A 58 -0.62 -0.42 -5.62
C THR A 58 0.87 -0.12 -5.57
N VAL A 59 1.66 -1.01 -4.98
CA VAL A 59 3.12 -0.99 -5.13
C VAL A 59 3.47 -1.62 -6.48
N VAL A 60 4.24 -0.93 -7.31
CA VAL A 60 4.62 -1.37 -8.66
C VAL A 60 5.78 -2.37 -8.56
N GLY A 61 5.68 -3.50 -9.30
CA GLY A 61 6.67 -4.57 -9.26
C GLY A 61 6.55 -5.48 -8.04
N ALA A 62 5.48 -5.33 -7.27
CA ALA A 62 5.04 -6.28 -6.28
C ALA A 62 4.15 -7.33 -6.96
N ASP A 63 4.42 -8.62 -6.75
CA ASP A 63 3.43 -9.66 -7.02
C ASP A 63 2.17 -9.33 -6.21
N ALA A 64 1.00 -9.48 -6.86
CA ALA A 64 -0.28 -9.09 -6.28
C ALA A 64 -0.41 -9.67 -4.86
N PRO A 65 -0.64 -8.83 -3.83
CA PRO A 65 -0.78 -9.34 -2.48
C PRO A 65 -2.03 -10.23 -2.41
N GLN A 66 -1.88 -11.40 -1.80
CA GLN A 66 -3.01 -12.16 -1.29
C GLN A 66 -3.87 -11.21 -0.47
N ALA A 67 -5.16 -11.12 -0.81
CA ALA A 67 -6.11 -10.18 -0.21
C ALA A 67 -5.93 -10.13 1.31
N ALA A 68 -5.85 -8.92 1.86
CA ALA A 68 -5.88 -8.75 3.30
C ALA A 68 -7.12 -9.48 3.85
N PRO A 69 -7.03 -10.15 5.02
CA PRO A 69 -8.23 -10.69 5.65
C PRO A 69 -9.26 -9.57 5.75
N GLN A 70 -10.49 -9.86 5.34
CA GLN A 70 -11.64 -8.96 5.51
C GLN A 70 -11.89 -8.76 7.02
N TRP A 71 -11.20 -7.79 7.62
CA TRP A 71 -11.51 -7.30 8.96
C TRP A 71 -12.81 -6.49 8.91
N GLY A 72 -13.91 -7.19 8.70
CA GLY A 72 -15.23 -6.64 8.42
C GLY A 72 -16.38 -7.66 8.41
N LEU A 73 -16.10 -8.96 8.60
CA LEU A 73 -17.13 -9.98 8.84
C LEU A 73 -17.16 -10.40 10.32
N PHE A 74 -17.29 -9.43 11.22
CA PHE A 74 -17.52 -9.70 12.65
C PHE A 74 -18.98 -10.10 12.95
N GLU A 75 -19.80 -10.42 11.93
CA GLU A 75 -21.22 -10.72 12.12
C GLU A 75 -21.50 -12.10 12.74
N THR A 76 -20.52 -12.98 12.90
CA THR A 76 -20.71 -14.24 13.64
C THR A 76 -20.34 -14.09 15.11
N ALA A 77 -21.27 -13.52 15.89
CA ALA A 77 -21.28 -13.73 17.33
C ALA A 77 -21.54 -15.22 17.62
N PRO A 78 -20.81 -15.86 18.55
CA PRO A 78 -21.08 -17.26 18.91
C PRO A 78 -22.48 -17.39 19.50
N CYS A 79 -23.27 -18.34 19.00
CA CYS A 79 -24.56 -18.69 19.58
C CYS A 79 -24.34 -19.09 21.05
N ARG A 80 -24.93 -18.34 21.97
CA ARG A 80 -24.89 -18.67 23.40
C ARG A 80 -25.60 -20.01 23.59
N GLY A 81 -24.88 -21.03 24.05
CA GLY A 81 -25.43 -22.34 24.35
C GLY A 81 -26.60 -22.23 25.34
N ALA A 82 -27.66 -22.96 25.04
CA ALA A 82 -28.78 -23.25 25.93
C ALA A 82 -28.39 -24.34 26.93
#